data_AF-A0A973YWS7-F1
#
_entry.id   AF-A0A973YWS7-F1
#
_cell.length_a   1.000
_cell.length_b   1.000
_cell.length_c   1.000
_cell.angle_alpha   90.00
_cell.angle_beta   90.00
_cell.angle_gamma   90.00
#
_symmetry.space_group_name_H-M   'P 1'
#
loop_
_entity.id
_entity.type
_entity.pdbx_description
1 polymer ?
#
loop_
_entity_poly.entity_id
_entity_poly.type
_entity_poly.pdbx_seq_one_letter_code
_entity_poly.pdbx_strand_id
1 'polypeptide(L)'
;MGLPRRTTGLLLAVFLLCGLVTAPATAATAFKVLQLNLCNSGVAGCYQDGLAVDEGVTMIQRRVPDVVSVNEVCLSDLPRLTAAVASTAEYQFAFARRKPTGANIECTDGRGAYGSGIIVKEGIRTSGHGTYTAQDSGTEVRAWACALSEVRAFTACTTHLSTTGTTALAQCKELVPATVLSYDPTGSATTRHVVAGDLNLRYSPGSATNAQNCVPSGWFRKGDGDVQHVIARTLTFVSTQEYAMYRTDHPAFVVNYTF
;
A
#
# COMPACT_ATOMS: atom_id res chain seq x y z
N MET A 1 -32.30 90.18 -6.58
CA MET A 1 -30.92 89.65 -6.75
C MET A 1 -30.63 88.69 -5.60
N GLY A 2 -30.13 87.48 -5.87
CA GLY A 2 -29.58 86.57 -4.87
C GLY A 2 -30.16 85.15 -4.86
N LEU A 3 -29.66 84.28 -5.75
CA LEU A 3 -29.86 82.83 -5.70
C LEU A 3 -28.66 82.18 -4.97
N PRO A 4 -28.83 81.17 -4.08
CA PRO A 4 -27.71 80.47 -3.48
C PRO A 4 -27.19 79.35 -4.40
N ARG A 5 -25.87 79.35 -4.63
CA ARG A 5 -25.13 78.31 -5.35
C ARG A 5 -25.01 77.05 -4.50
N ARG A 6 -25.42 75.90 -5.04
CA ARG A 6 -25.07 74.57 -4.52
C ARG A 6 -23.68 74.18 -5.02
N THR A 7 -22.75 73.95 -4.10
CA THR A 7 -21.43 73.37 -4.35
C THR A 7 -21.52 71.85 -4.28
N THR A 8 -21.27 71.18 -5.40
CA THR A 8 -21.18 69.71 -5.50
C THR A 8 -19.75 69.30 -5.12
N GLY A 9 -19.58 68.60 -3.99
CA GLY A 9 -18.30 68.03 -3.57
C GLY A 9 -18.06 66.67 -4.24
N LEU A 10 -16.92 66.53 -4.92
CA LEU A 10 -16.46 65.29 -5.54
C LEU A 10 -15.63 64.49 -4.52
N LEU A 11 -16.16 63.35 -4.05
CA LEU A 11 -15.42 62.40 -3.21
C LEU A 11 -14.60 61.47 -4.12
N LEU A 12 -13.27 61.62 -4.11
CA LEU A 12 -12.36 60.64 -4.69
C LEU A 12 -12.20 59.45 -3.72
N ALA A 13 -12.71 58.29 -4.11
CA ALA A 13 -12.40 57.02 -3.44
C ALA A 13 -11.07 56.47 -3.98
N VAL A 14 -10.02 56.48 -3.16
CA VAL A 14 -8.74 55.83 -3.47
C VAL A 14 -8.87 54.34 -3.12
N PHE A 15 -9.00 53.49 -4.14
CA PHE A 15 -8.90 52.04 -3.98
C PHE A 15 -7.43 51.64 -3.86
N LEU A 16 -7.00 51.32 -2.65
CA LEU A 16 -5.71 50.66 -2.39
C LEU A 16 -5.78 49.23 -2.93
N LEU A 17 -5.21 48.96 -4.11
CA LEU A 17 -4.94 47.61 -4.57
C LEU A 17 -3.77 47.04 -3.76
N CYS A 18 -4.06 46.42 -2.61
CA CYS A 18 -3.12 45.48 -2.00
C CYS A 18 -3.04 44.24 -2.89
N GLY A 19 -2.02 44.17 -3.74
CA GLY A 19 -1.69 42.97 -4.48
C GLY A 19 -1.37 41.84 -3.52
N LEU A 20 -2.30 40.89 -3.37
CA LEU A 20 -2.04 39.62 -2.70
C LEU A 20 -1.00 38.86 -3.53
N VAL A 21 0.27 38.92 -3.11
CA VAL A 21 1.31 38.04 -3.62
C VAL A 21 0.94 36.63 -3.16
N THR A 22 0.29 35.88 -4.03
CA THR A 22 0.03 34.46 -3.83
C THR A 22 1.36 33.74 -4.02
N ALA A 23 1.91 33.20 -2.93
CA ALA A 23 3.06 32.32 -3.02
C ALA A 23 2.70 31.14 -3.94
N PRO A 24 3.59 30.72 -4.86
CA PRO A 24 3.31 29.59 -5.73
C PRO A 24 3.05 28.34 -4.87
N ALA A 25 1.90 27.71 -5.07
CA ALA A 25 1.60 26.44 -4.43
C ALA A 25 2.61 25.40 -4.91
N THR A 26 3.34 24.77 -3.98
CA THR A 26 4.21 23.64 -4.31
C THR A 26 3.34 22.53 -4.89
N ALA A 27 3.68 22.03 -6.08
CA ALA A 27 2.94 20.94 -6.70
C ALA A 27 3.05 19.68 -5.83
N ALA A 28 1.91 19.04 -5.56
CA ALA A 28 1.88 17.83 -4.75
C ALA A 28 2.60 16.67 -5.46
N THR A 29 3.39 15.91 -4.71
CA THR A 29 4.19 14.79 -5.24
C THR A 29 3.31 13.57 -5.40
N ALA A 30 3.27 12.96 -6.58
CA ALA A 30 2.52 11.73 -6.81
C ALA A 30 3.14 10.55 -6.05
N PHE A 31 2.27 9.67 -5.54
CA PHE A 31 2.66 8.43 -4.87
C PHE A 31 1.69 7.30 -5.23
N LYS A 32 2.21 6.18 -5.71
CA LYS A 32 1.39 5.08 -6.22
C LYS A 32 1.73 3.76 -5.57
N VAL A 33 0.72 3.07 -5.06
CA VAL A 33 0.82 1.72 -4.53
C VAL A 33 0.12 0.76 -5.48
N LEU A 34 0.79 -0.33 -5.84
CA LEU A 34 0.22 -1.46 -6.55
C LEU A 34 0.19 -2.66 -5.60
N GLN A 35 -0.98 -3.27 -5.48
CA GLN A 35 -1.20 -4.51 -4.75
C GLN A 35 -1.53 -5.63 -5.74
N LEU A 36 -0.87 -6.77 -5.58
CA LEU A 36 -1.03 -7.99 -6.37
C LEU A 36 -1.14 -9.20 -5.43
N ASN A 37 -2.02 -10.15 -5.74
CA ASN A 37 -1.93 -11.53 -5.27
C ASN A 37 -1.77 -12.43 -6.51
N LEU A 38 -0.68 -13.20 -6.58
CA LEU A 38 -0.32 -13.94 -7.80
C LEU A 38 -0.76 -15.40 -7.82
N CYS A 39 -1.31 -15.93 -6.71
CA CYS A 39 -1.69 -17.35 -6.59
C CYS A 39 -0.59 -18.31 -7.12
N ASN A 40 0.67 -18.05 -6.77
CA ASN A 40 1.82 -18.58 -7.51
C ASN A 40 2.52 -19.76 -6.83
N SER A 41 1.99 -20.29 -5.72
CA SER A 41 2.61 -21.36 -4.94
C SER A 41 2.80 -22.69 -5.71
N GLY A 42 1.97 -22.92 -6.73
CA GLY A 42 1.88 -24.22 -7.41
C GLY A 42 0.85 -25.18 -6.81
N VAL A 43 0.18 -24.80 -5.71
CA VAL A 43 -0.74 -25.69 -4.98
C VAL A 43 -2.19 -25.21 -5.05
N ALA A 44 -2.41 -23.90 -5.09
CA ALA A 44 -3.74 -23.31 -5.14
C ALA A 44 -4.42 -23.54 -6.50
N GLY A 45 -5.75 -23.66 -6.52
CA GLY A 45 -6.50 -23.98 -7.74
C GLY A 45 -6.47 -22.90 -8.83
N CYS A 46 -6.11 -21.67 -8.47
CA CYS A 46 -5.90 -20.56 -9.41
C CYS A 46 -4.50 -20.56 -10.06
N TYR A 47 -3.59 -21.46 -9.62
CA TYR A 47 -2.26 -21.57 -10.19
C TYR A 47 -2.30 -21.99 -11.65
N GLN A 48 -1.59 -21.25 -12.50
CA GLN A 48 -1.45 -21.54 -13.94
C GLN A 48 0.02 -21.51 -14.34
N ASP A 49 0.82 -22.46 -13.85
CA ASP A 49 2.23 -22.65 -14.23
C ASP A 49 3.10 -21.40 -14.09
N GLY A 50 2.77 -20.54 -13.13
CA GLY A 50 3.47 -19.29 -12.84
C GLY A 50 3.26 -18.14 -13.83
N LEU A 51 2.30 -18.28 -14.75
CA LEU A 51 2.00 -17.26 -15.77
C LEU A 51 1.52 -15.91 -15.19
N ALA A 52 1.04 -15.87 -13.93
CA ALA A 52 0.66 -14.63 -13.25
C ALA A 52 1.83 -13.64 -13.08
N VAL A 53 3.07 -14.14 -13.05
CA VAL A 53 4.26 -13.28 -12.90
C VAL A 53 4.44 -12.36 -14.11
N ASP A 54 4.17 -12.85 -15.33
CA ASP A 54 4.26 -12.05 -16.56
C ASP A 54 3.23 -10.92 -16.59
N GLU A 55 2.00 -11.21 -16.13
CA GLU A 55 0.96 -10.21 -15.96
C GLU A 55 1.34 -9.19 -14.89
N GLY A 56 1.89 -9.64 -13.76
CA GLY A 56 2.41 -8.78 -12.70
C GLY A 56 3.49 -7.81 -13.21
N VAL A 57 4.49 -8.31 -13.93
CA VAL A 57 5.53 -7.49 -14.59
C VAL A 57 4.90 -6.45 -15.53
N THR A 58 3.93 -6.88 -16.35
CA THR A 58 3.23 -5.99 -17.29
C THR A 58 2.48 -4.88 -16.55
N MET A 59 1.81 -5.20 -15.44
CA MET A 59 1.11 -4.22 -14.61
C MET A 59 2.08 -3.25 -13.96
N ILE A 60 3.19 -3.72 -13.42
CA ILE A 60 4.22 -2.86 -12.84
C ILE A 60 4.74 -1.86 -13.90
N GLN A 61 5.12 -2.34 -15.08
CA GLN A 61 5.66 -1.49 -16.15
C GLN A 61 4.64 -0.46 -16.66
N ARG A 62 3.37 -0.84 -16.77
CA ARG A 62 2.30 0.05 -17.27
C ARG A 62 1.80 1.03 -16.23
N ARG A 63 1.85 0.67 -14.95
CA ARG A 63 1.33 1.51 -13.86
C ARG A 63 2.42 2.30 -13.17
N VAL A 64 3.68 1.92 -13.28
CA VAL A 64 4.85 2.65 -12.74
C VAL A 64 4.67 2.99 -11.24
N PRO A 65 4.41 1.99 -10.38
CA PRO A 65 4.18 2.22 -8.95
C PRO A 65 5.47 2.65 -8.22
N ASP A 66 5.30 3.32 -7.09
CA ASP A 66 6.39 3.61 -6.14
C ASP A 66 6.60 2.46 -5.16
N VAL A 67 5.52 1.73 -4.87
CA VAL A 67 5.51 0.56 -3.99
C VAL A 67 4.70 -0.55 -4.65
N VAL A 68 5.24 -1.77 -4.66
CA VAL A 68 4.51 -2.97 -5.04
C VAL A 68 4.44 -3.91 -3.85
N SER A 69 3.23 -4.21 -3.39
CA SER A 69 3.00 -5.35 -2.52
C SER A 69 2.54 -6.52 -3.38
N VAL A 70 3.16 -7.67 -3.18
CA VAL A 70 2.89 -8.89 -3.93
C VAL A 70 2.73 -10.06 -2.96
N ASN A 71 1.53 -10.62 -2.91
CA ASN A 71 1.21 -11.81 -2.13
C ASN A 71 1.24 -13.07 -2.99
N GLU A 72 1.36 -14.20 -2.31
CA GLU A 72 1.40 -15.53 -2.89
C GLU A 72 2.42 -15.67 -4.01
N VAL A 73 3.66 -15.22 -3.77
CA VAL A 73 4.75 -15.21 -4.75
C VAL A 73 5.87 -16.17 -4.33
N CYS A 74 6.62 -16.66 -5.32
CA CYS A 74 7.83 -17.45 -5.10
C CYS A 74 9.05 -16.53 -5.07
N LEU A 75 10.00 -16.83 -4.18
CA LEU A 75 11.20 -16.03 -3.99
C LEU A 75 12.01 -15.85 -5.29
N SER A 76 12.03 -16.85 -6.18
CA SER A 76 12.73 -16.77 -7.46
C SER A 76 12.17 -15.69 -8.41
N ASP A 77 10.93 -15.25 -8.22
CA ASP A 77 10.26 -14.29 -9.12
C ASP A 77 10.49 -12.84 -8.72
N LEU A 78 10.85 -12.59 -7.45
CA LEU A 78 11.03 -11.23 -6.94
C LEU A 78 12.09 -10.43 -7.69
N PRO A 79 13.28 -10.98 -8.04
CA PRO A 79 14.26 -10.23 -8.84
C PRO A 79 13.68 -9.68 -10.15
N ARG A 80 12.81 -10.44 -10.81
CA ARG A 80 12.18 -10.04 -12.07
C ARG A 80 11.10 -8.98 -11.86
N LEU A 81 10.25 -9.14 -10.84
CA LEU A 81 9.22 -8.15 -10.48
C LEU A 81 9.88 -6.83 -10.02
N THR A 82 10.95 -6.91 -9.25
CA THR A 82 11.71 -5.74 -8.76
C THR A 82 12.38 -5.00 -9.91
N ALA A 83 13.03 -5.70 -10.84
CA ALA A 83 13.61 -5.08 -12.03
C ALA A 83 12.57 -4.35 -12.90
N ALA A 84 11.31 -4.80 -12.89
CA ALA A 84 10.22 -4.13 -13.60
C ALA A 84 9.80 -2.80 -12.96
N VAL A 85 10.07 -2.58 -11.67
CA VAL A 85 9.72 -1.34 -10.94
C VAL A 85 10.69 -0.22 -11.30
N ALA A 86 11.99 -0.44 -11.09
CA ALA A 86 13.08 0.47 -11.42
C ALA A 86 14.44 -0.21 -11.20
N SER A 87 15.51 0.34 -11.77
CA SER A 87 16.88 -0.14 -11.55
C SER A 87 17.37 0.06 -10.11
N THR A 88 16.77 0.99 -9.37
CA THR A 88 17.04 1.27 -7.95
C THR A 88 16.12 0.52 -7.01
N ALA A 89 15.18 -0.27 -7.54
CA ALA A 89 14.19 -0.92 -6.71
C ALA A 89 14.81 -2.05 -5.91
N GLU A 90 14.36 -2.20 -4.67
CA GLU A 90 14.75 -3.27 -3.77
C GLU A 90 13.50 -3.90 -3.13
N TYR A 91 13.63 -5.10 -2.59
CA TYR A 91 12.50 -5.81 -1.97
C TYR A 91 12.84 -6.37 -0.60
N GLN A 92 11.83 -6.43 0.27
CA GLN A 92 11.84 -7.23 1.49
C GLN A 92 10.80 -8.35 1.37
N PHE A 93 11.18 -9.55 1.80
CA PHE A 93 10.33 -10.75 1.73
C PHE A 93 9.89 -11.23 3.12
N ALA A 94 8.66 -11.71 3.20
CA ALA A 94 8.06 -12.38 4.33
C ALA A 94 7.78 -13.84 3.96
N PHE A 95 8.45 -14.77 4.65
CA PHE A 95 8.30 -16.20 4.42
C PHE A 95 6.99 -16.72 5.01
N ALA A 96 6.20 -17.43 4.21
CA ALA A 96 5.17 -18.30 4.73
C ALA A 96 5.81 -19.59 5.24
N ARG A 97 5.42 -20.05 6.44
CA ARG A 97 6.04 -21.22 7.09
C ARG A 97 5.03 -22.30 7.41
N ARG A 98 5.49 -23.54 7.42
CA ARG A 98 4.70 -24.69 7.86
C ARG A 98 4.65 -24.68 9.39
N LYS A 99 3.46 -24.59 9.97
CA LYS A 99 3.26 -24.61 11.41
C LYS A 99 3.89 -25.84 12.10
N PRO A 100 3.81 -27.07 11.57
CA PRO A 100 4.36 -28.25 12.24
C PRO A 100 5.88 -28.26 12.36
N THR A 101 6.60 -27.69 11.38
CA THR A 101 8.06 -27.82 11.28
C THR A 101 8.80 -26.49 11.40
N GLY A 102 8.13 -25.36 11.27
CA GLY A 102 8.74 -24.04 11.15
C GLY A 102 9.49 -23.80 9.83
N ALA A 103 9.58 -24.80 8.96
CA ALA A 103 10.24 -24.69 7.67
C ALA A 103 9.46 -23.76 6.73
N ASN A 104 10.16 -23.12 5.81
CA ASN A 104 9.52 -22.35 4.75
C ASN A 104 8.62 -23.27 3.91
N ILE A 105 7.49 -22.74 3.47
CA ILE A 105 6.70 -23.37 2.41
C ILE A 105 7.48 -23.13 1.11
N GLU A 106 7.71 -24.18 0.33
CA GLU A 106 8.36 -24.10 -0.96
C GLU A 106 7.30 -24.03 -2.06
N CYS A 107 7.53 -23.18 -3.05
CA CYS A 107 6.84 -23.27 -4.31
C CYS A 107 7.20 -24.56 -5.06
N THR A 108 6.34 -25.00 -5.97
CA THR A 108 6.64 -26.12 -6.86
C THR A 108 7.80 -25.79 -7.82
N ASP A 109 8.32 -26.83 -8.48
CA ASP A 109 9.30 -26.71 -9.58
C ASP A 109 10.62 -26.01 -9.19
N GLY A 110 10.98 -26.04 -7.91
CA GLY A 110 12.24 -25.49 -7.42
C GLY A 110 12.28 -23.95 -7.42
N ARG A 111 11.12 -23.27 -7.45
CA ARG A 111 11.01 -21.80 -7.46
C ARG A 111 11.29 -21.13 -6.09
N GLY A 112 11.74 -21.93 -5.13
CA GLY A 112 12.14 -21.50 -3.80
C GLY A 112 10.96 -21.15 -2.89
N ALA A 113 11.25 -20.43 -1.82
CA ALA A 113 10.30 -20.18 -0.75
C ALA A 113 9.08 -19.35 -1.22
N TYR A 114 7.91 -19.70 -0.69
CA TYR A 114 6.63 -19.05 -0.89
C TYR A 114 6.37 -17.99 0.19
N GLY A 115 5.71 -16.89 -0.19
CA GLY A 115 5.41 -15.82 0.76
C GLY A 115 4.89 -14.54 0.11
N SER A 116 5.22 -13.41 0.75
CA SER A 116 4.83 -12.06 0.30
C SER A 116 6.03 -11.12 0.22
N GLY A 117 6.08 -10.29 -0.83
CA GLY A 117 7.14 -9.30 -1.06
C GLY A 117 6.62 -7.87 -1.04
N ILE A 118 7.39 -6.96 -0.45
CA ILE A 118 7.21 -5.52 -0.60
C ILE A 118 8.40 -4.98 -1.40
N ILE A 119 8.13 -4.36 -2.53
CA ILE A 119 9.11 -3.77 -3.44
C ILE A 119 9.00 -2.27 -3.34
N VAL A 120 10.13 -1.60 -3.12
CA VAL A 120 10.23 -0.14 -3.00
C VAL A 120 11.07 0.37 -4.15
N LYS A 121 10.51 1.29 -4.96
CA LYS A 121 11.13 1.80 -6.20
C LYS A 121 12.51 2.43 -6.02
N GLU A 122 12.74 3.05 -4.88
CA GLU A 122 13.87 3.94 -4.63
C GLU A 122 14.86 3.40 -3.59
N GLY A 123 14.94 2.07 -3.48
CA GLY A 123 15.82 1.39 -2.53
C GLY A 123 15.26 1.34 -1.12
N ILE A 124 15.88 0.49 -0.30
CA ILE A 124 15.47 0.22 1.08
C ILE A 124 16.61 0.62 2.03
N ARG A 125 16.31 1.56 2.94
CA ARG A 125 17.23 1.96 4.01
C ARG A 125 17.37 0.91 5.10
N THR A 126 16.21 0.43 5.55
CA THR A 126 16.08 -0.58 6.58
C THR A 126 14.82 -1.38 6.31
N SER A 127 14.83 -2.64 6.69
CA SER A 127 13.71 -3.54 6.50
C SER A 127 13.64 -4.58 7.60
N GLY A 128 12.51 -5.27 7.65
CA GLY A 128 12.33 -6.43 8.49
C GLY A 128 11.13 -7.25 8.06
N HIS A 129 11.01 -8.41 8.66
CA HIS A 129 9.88 -9.30 8.46
C HIS A 129 9.60 -10.04 9.76
N GLY A 130 8.39 -10.56 9.88
CA GLY A 130 7.97 -11.31 11.05
C GLY A 130 6.73 -12.15 10.79
N THR A 131 6.38 -12.96 11.77
CA THR A 131 5.14 -13.75 11.78
C THR A 131 4.18 -13.16 12.79
N TYR A 132 2.89 -13.29 12.54
CA TYR A 132 1.88 -12.82 13.49
C TYR A 132 1.80 -13.69 14.75
N THR A 133 1.42 -13.05 15.86
CA THR A 133 1.08 -13.75 17.10
C THR A 133 -0.18 -14.60 16.92
N ALA A 134 -1.21 -14.02 16.30
CA ALA A 134 -2.43 -14.75 15.97
C ALA A 134 -2.22 -15.60 14.70
N GLN A 135 -2.53 -16.89 14.76
CA GLN A 135 -2.53 -17.83 13.64
C GLN A 135 -3.82 -18.64 13.67
N ASP A 136 -4.35 -19.03 12.51
CA ASP A 136 -5.58 -19.83 12.45
C ASP A 136 -5.32 -21.32 12.68
N SER A 137 -6.29 -22.19 12.43
CA SER A 137 -6.12 -23.65 12.53
C SER A 137 -5.42 -24.27 11.32
N GLY A 138 -5.13 -23.49 10.27
CA GLY A 138 -4.45 -23.94 9.07
C GLY A 138 -2.99 -24.33 9.31
N THR A 139 -2.36 -24.86 8.26
CA THR A 139 -0.97 -25.34 8.30
C THR A 139 0.04 -24.25 7.97
N GLU A 140 -0.39 -23.13 7.41
CA GLU A 140 0.44 -21.98 7.06
C GLU A 140 0.51 -20.98 8.22
N VAL A 141 1.72 -20.48 8.50
CA VAL A 141 1.97 -19.35 9.39
C VAL A 141 2.03 -18.09 8.55
N ARG A 142 1.09 -17.17 8.79
CA ARG A 142 1.01 -15.88 8.11
C ARG A 142 2.06 -14.91 8.63
N ALA A 143 2.59 -14.10 7.73
CA ALA A 143 3.75 -13.24 7.95
C ALA A 143 3.58 -11.88 7.28
N TRP A 144 4.44 -10.94 7.68
CA TRP A 144 4.50 -9.58 7.16
C TRP A 144 5.95 -9.19 6.87
N ALA A 145 6.13 -8.22 5.96
CA ALA A 145 7.42 -7.61 5.67
C ALA A 145 7.25 -6.10 5.59
N CYS A 146 8.23 -5.34 6.07
CA CYS A 146 8.26 -3.89 6.08
C CYS A 146 9.59 -3.37 5.55
N ALA A 147 9.55 -2.23 4.88
CA ALA A 147 10.71 -1.56 4.30
C ALA A 147 10.55 -0.04 4.43
N LEU A 148 11.60 0.62 4.92
CA LEU A 148 11.74 2.07 4.89
C LEU A 148 12.46 2.46 3.60
N SER A 149 11.84 3.32 2.81
CA SER A 149 12.44 3.88 1.60
C SER A 149 13.75 4.64 1.90
N GLU A 150 14.75 4.44 1.05
CA GLU A 150 16.04 5.13 1.14
C GLU A 150 15.96 6.62 0.77
N VAL A 151 15.03 7.01 -0.12
CA VAL A 151 15.01 8.36 -0.70
C VAL A 151 13.92 9.25 -0.09
N ARG A 152 12.63 8.88 -0.17
CA ARG A 152 11.51 9.73 0.29
C ARG A 152 11.02 9.39 1.70
N ALA A 153 11.76 8.54 2.43
CA ALA A 153 11.53 8.23 3.85
C ALA A 153 10.06 7.92 4.17
N PHE A 154 9.49 6.96 3.44
CA PHE A 154 8.19 6.36 3.74
C PHE A 154 8.39 4.91 4.14
N THR A 155 7.52 4.39 5.02
CA THR A 155 7.51 2.96 5.37
C THR A 155 6.41 2.25 4.61
N ALA A 156 6.77 1.18 3.92
CA ALA A 156 5.86 0.32 3.20
C ALA A 156 5.89 -1.10 3.78
N CYS A 157 4.73 -1.69 4.04
CA CYS A 157 4.63 -3.08 4.48
C CYS A 157 3.68 -3.89 3.59
N THR A 158 4.00 -5.16 3.42
CA THR A 158 3.15 -6.18 2.79
C THR A 158 2.67 -7.19 3.83
N THR A 159 1.51 -7.80 3.58
CA THR A 159 1.04 -8.97 4.31
C THR A 159 0.01 -9.78 3.50
N HIS A 160 -0.12 -11.07 3.82
CA HIS A 160 -1.24 -11.92 3.42
C HIS A 160 -1.86 -12.52 4.68
N LEU A 161 -3.09 -12.12 5.00
CA LEU A 161 -3.73 -12.48 6.26
C LEU A 161 -4.44 -13.83 6.20
N SER A 162 -4.78 -14.36 7.38
CA SER A 162 -5.57 -15.57 7.54
C SER A 162 -6.91 -15.48 6.79
N THR A 163 -7.40 -16.61 6.27
CA THR A 163 -8.76 -16.69 5.71
C THR A 163 -9.84 -16.77 6.80
N THR A 164 -9.46 -16.93 8.07
CA THR A 164 -10.35 -16.87 9.23
C THR A 164 -10.50 -15.42 9.68
N GLY A 165 -11.65 -14.80 9.42
CA GLY A 165 -11.83 -13.35 9.59
C GLY A 165 -11.51 -12.76 10.97
N THR A 166 -11.74 -13.50 12.07
CA THR A 166 -11.36 -13.03 13.42
C THR A 166 -9.83 -13.02 13.62
N THR A 167 -9.15 -14.06 13.14
CA THR A 167 -7.68 -14.12 13.10
C THR A 167 -7.11 -13.05 12.18
N ALA A 168 -7.65 -12.90 10.98
CA ALA A 168 -7.24 -11.88 10.02
C ALA A 168 -7.35 -10.46 10.64
N LEU A 169 -8.46 -10.16 11.32
CA LEU A 169 -8.63 -8.88 11.98
C LEU A 169 -7.60 -8.67 13.10
N ALA A 170 -7.28 -9.70 13.88
CA ALA A 170 -6.25 -9.62 14.92
C ALA A 170 -4.85 -9.35 14.32
N GLN A 171 -4.51 -10.06 13.24
CA GLN A 171 -3.26 -9.86 12.50
C GLN A 171 -3.17 -8.46 11.88
N CYS A 172 -4.27 -7.95 11.32
CA CYS A 172 -4.33 -6.58 10.79
C CYS A 172 -4.07 -5.54 11.89
N LYS A 173 -4.64 -5.72 13.09
CA LYS A 173 -4.43 -4.83 14.24
C LYS A 173 -3.03 -4.92 14.85
N GLU A 174 -2.38 -6.08 14.74
CA GLU A 174 -0.98 -6.25 15.14
C GLU A 174 -0.03 -5.50 14.18
N LEU A 175 -0.32 -5.56 12.88
CA LEU A 175 0.47 -4.83 11.87
C LEU A 175 0.22 -3.32 11.95
N VAL A 176 -1.05 -2.91 11.98
CA VAL A 176 -1.48 -1.51 11.90
C VAL A 176 -2.02 -1.01 13.25
N PRO A 177 -1.42 0.05 13.85
CA PRO A 177 -0.27 0.80 13.35
C PRO A 177 1.07 0.33 13.93
N ALA A 178 1.06 -0.44 15.03
CA ALA A 178 2.22 -0.58 15.92
C ALA A 178 3.46 -1.14 15.21
N THR A 179 3.33 -2.25 14.49
CA THR A 179 4.45 -2.86 13.77
C THR A 179 4.94 -1.95 12.65
N VAL A 180 4.04 -1.36 11.87
CA VAL A 180 4.45 -0.48 10.75
C VAL A 180 5.19 0.76 11.25
N LEU A 181 4.75 1.33 12.38
CA LEU A 181 5.41 2.48 13.00
C LEU A 181 6.79 2.15 13.60
N SER A 182 7.03 0.91 14.03
CA SER A 182 8.33 0.54 14.60
C SER A 182 9.48 0.54 13.57
N TYR A 183 9.14 0.54 12.27
CA TYR A 183 10.07 0.67 11.15
C TYR A 183 10.26 2.11 10.66
N ASP A 184 9.61 3.10 11.30
CA ASP A 184 9.90 4.51 11.11
C ASP A 184 10.84 5.03 12.21
N PRO A 185 12.16 5.12 11.95
CA PRO A 185 13.14 5.57 12.94
C PRO A 185 12.96 7.04 13.33
N THR A 186 12.20 7.82 12.56
CA THR A 186 11.98 9.24 12.86
C THR A 186 10.85 9.45 13.86
N GLY A 187 9.91 8.50 13.95
CA GLY A 187 8.67 8.64 14.70
C GLY A 187 7.84 9.86 14.30
N SER A 188 8.10 10.45 13.13
CA SER A 188 7.53 11.74 12.76
C SER A 188 6.05 11.63 12.47
N ALA A 189 5.28 12.62 12.93
CA ALA A 189 3.88 12.77 12.54
C ALA A 189 3.71 12.91 11.01
N THR A 190 4.77 13.36 10.31
CA THR A 190 4.78 13.61 8.87
C THR A 190 5.33 12.45 8.02
N THR A 191 5.79 11.36 8.64
CA THR A 191 6.24 10.19 7.87
C THR A 191 5.04 9.48 7.26
N ARG A 192 5.18 9.15 5.97
CA ARG A 192 4.18 8.42 5.19
C ARG A 192 4.31 6.94 5.46
N HIS A 193 3.18 6.29 5.67
CA HIS A 193 3.14 4.85 5.88
C HIS A 193 2.07 4.24 5.01
N VAL A 194 2.39 3.10 4.39
CA VAL A 194 1.46 2.30 3.61
C VAL A 194 1.58 0.83 3.98
N VAL A 195 0.44 0.19 4.17
CA VAL A 195 0.31 -1.26 4.28
C VAL A 195 -0.56 -1.73 3.14
N ALA A 196 -0.07 -2.66 2.35
CA ALA A 196 -0.82 -3.23 1.24
C ALA A 196 -0.81 -4.76 1.35
N GLY A 197 -1.89 -5.39 0.92
CA GLY A 197 -1.98 -6.84 0.98
C GLY A 197 -3.36 -7.37 0.67
N ASP A 198 -3.41 -8.68 0.48
CA ASP A 198 -4.62 -9.46 0.61
C ASP A 198 -4.91 -9.64 2.11
N LEU A 199 -5.90 -8.90 2.59
CA LEU A 199 -6.24 -8.90 4.01
C LEU A 199 -7.25 -10.00 4.35
N ASN A 200 -7.79 -10.75 3.38
CA ASN A 200 -8.85 -11.73 3.61
C ASN A 200 -10.02 -11.18 4.48
N LEU A 201 -10.23 -9.88 4.40
CA LEU A 201 -11.26 -9.13 5.12
C LEU A 201 -11.99 -8.30 4.09
N ARG A 202 -13.33 -8.27 4.17
CA ARG A 202 -14.15 -7.39 3.33
C ARG A 202 -14.48 -6.10 4.07
N TYR A 203 -14.65 -5.02 3.32
CA TYR A 203 -15.33 -3.84 3.85
C TYR A 203 -16.82 -4.12 3.99
N SER A 204 -17.28 -4.31 5.22
CA SER A 204 -18.66 -4.67 5.53
C SER A 204 -19.10 -3.95 6.80
N PRO A 205 -19.58 -2.70 6.72
CA PRO A 205 -20.07 -1.95 7.88
C PRO A 205 -21.04 -2.76 8.75
N GLY A 206 -20.83 -2.75 10.07
CA GLY A 206 -21.60 -3.54 11.02
C GLY A 206 -21.09 -4.97 11.27
N SER A 207 -20.20 -5.51 10.43
CA SER A 207 -19.56 -6.80 10.68
C SER A 207 -18.48 -6.71 11.76
N ALA A 208 -18.39 -7.72 12.63
CA ALA A 208 -17.31 -7.87 13.60
C ALA A 208 -15.93 -7.99 12.90
N THR A 209 -15.89 -8.55 11.70
CA THR A 209 -14.69 -8.75 10.87
C THR A 209 -14.62 -7.76 9.71
N ASN A 210 -15.23 -6.58 9.84
CA ASN A 210 -15.08 -5.52 8.84
C ASN A 210 -13.60 -5.09 8.74
N ALA A 211 -13.05 -5.02 7.53
CA ALA A 211 -11.69 -4.51 7.29
C ALA A 211 -11.46 -3.12 7.88
N GLN A 212 -12.50 -2.29 7.98
CA GLN A 212 -12.41 -0.96 8.61
C GLN A 212 -12.07 -1.04 10.11
N ASN A 213 -12.34 -2.16 10.78
CA ASN A 213 -12.13 -2.31 12.23
C ASN A 213 -10.64 -2.43 12.61
N CYS A 214 -9.72 -2.56 11.65
CA CYS A 214 -8.27 -2.46 11.89
C CYS A 214 -7.64 -1.17 11.39
N VAL A 215 -8.44 -0.16 11.01
CA VAL A 215 -7.94 1.14 10.56
C VAL A 215 -8.01 2.12 11.74
N PRO A 216 -6.87 2.46 12.37
CA PRO A 216 -6.85 3.38 13.51
C PRO A 216 -7.10 4.82 13.06
N SER A 217 -7.38 5.70 14.04
CA SER A 217 -7.50 7.15 13.79
C SER A 217 -6.24 7.71 13.13
N GLY A 218 -6.42 8.65 12.20
CA GLY A 218 -5.33 9.23 11.40
C GLY A 218 -4.86 8.37 10.23
N TRP A 219 -5.43 7.17 10.07
CA TRP A 219 -5.22 6.31 8.91
C TRP A 219 -6.52 6.18 8.13
N PHE A 220 -6.41 5.74 6.87
CA PHE A 220 -7.56 5.44 6.03
C PHE A 220 -7.27 4.24 5.14
N ARG A 221 -8.33 3.58 4.68
CA ARG A 221 -8.28 2.37 3.87
C ARG A 221 -8.91 2.58 2.51
N LYS A 222 -8.33 1.96 1.50
CA LYS A 222 -8.91 1.75 0.17
C LYS A 222 -8.83 0.26 -0.17
N GLY A 223 -9.79 -0.25 -0.92
CA GLY A 223 -9.84 -1.65 -1.32
C GLY A 223 -10.45 -1.84 -2.70
N ASP A 224 -10.27 -3.03 -3.25
CA ASP A 224 -10.79 -3.47 -4.55
C ASP A 224 -12.26 -3.95 -4.50
N GLY A 225 -13.00 -3.54 -3.47
CA GLY A 225 -14.35 -4.05 -3.22
C GLY A 225 -14.41 -5.47 -2.64
N ASP A 226 -13.28 -6.19 -2.58
CA ASP A 226 -13.20 -7.53 -1.99
C ASP A 226 -12.14 -7.57 -0.87
N VAL A 227 -11.08 -8.38 -0.99
CA VAL A 227 -10.12 -8.69 0.08
C VAL A 227 -8.79 -7.94 -0.02
N GLN A 228 -8.45 -7.34 -1.17
CA GLN A 228 -7.20 -6.61 -1.29
C GLN A 228 -7.38 -5.17 -0.82
N HIS A 229 -6.50 -4.73 0.08
CA HIS A 229 -6.59 -3.41 0.69
C HIS A 229 -5.24 -2.71 0.75
N VAL A 230 -5.31 -1.38 0.74
CA VAL A 230 -4.21 -0.49 1.11
C VAL A 230 -4.67 0.40 2.27
N ILE A 231 -3.92 0.38 3.37
CA ILE A 231 -4.11 1.22 4.56
C ILE A 231 -2.96 2.24 4.61
N ALA A 232 -3.28 3.52 4.70
CA ALA A 232 -2.31 4.59 4.58
C ALA A 232 -2.52 5.70 5.62
N ARG A 233 -1.46 6.43 5.95
CA ARG A 233 -1.52 7.72 6.68
C ARG A 233 -0.56 8.73 6.07
N THR A 234 -0.84 10.00 6.33
CA THR A 234 0.00 11.13 5.88
C THR A 234 0.16 11.19 4.36
N LEU A 235 -0.85 10.70 3.64
CA LEU A 235 -0.99 10.74 2.19
C LEU A 235 -2.39 11.27 1.87
N THR A 236 -2.51 12.06 0.81
CA THR A 236 -3.81 12.50 0.30
C THR A 236 -4.29 11.54 -0.77
N PHE A 237 -5.43 10.89 -0.54
CA PHE A 237 -6.06 10.00 -1.51
C PHE A 237 -6.45 10.74 -2.79
N VAL A 238 -6.18 10.13 -3.95
CA VAL A 238 -6.60 10.63 -5.26
C VAL A 238 -7.63 9.69 -5.90
N SER A 239 -7.27 8.43 -6.12
CA SER A 239 -8.14 7.47 -6.81
C SER A 239 -7.74 6.02 -6.55
N THR A 240 -8.66 5.10 -6.82
CA THR A 240 -8.41 3.65 -6.92
C THR A 240 -8.71 3.17 -8.34
N GLN A 241 -7.98 2.17 -8.81
CA GLN A 241 -8.19 1.51 -10.09
C GLN A 241 -7.94 0.02 -9.95
N GLU A 242 -8.78 -0.78 -10.59
CA GLU A 242 -8.62 -2.23 -10.70
C GLU A 242 -8.36 -2.59 -12.16
N TYR A 243 -7.42 -3.50 -12.38
CA TYR A 243 -7.12 -4.03 -13.70
C TYR A 243 -7.24 -5.55 -13.66
N ALA A 244 -7.95 -6.10 -14.64
CA ALA A 244 -8.07 -7.54 -14.79
C ALA A 244 -6.69 -8.18 -14.93
N MET A 245 -6.50 -9.28 -14.20
CA MET A 245 -5.46 -10.27 -14.41
C MET A 245 -6.18 -11.58 -14.73
N TYR A 246 -5.61 -12.39 -15.62
CA TYR A 246 -6.27 -13.59 -16.14
C TYR A 246 -5.56 -14.88 -15.72
N ARG A 247 -4.39 -14.76 -15.09
CA ARG A 247 -3.57 -15.88 -14.62
C ARG A 247 -3.53 -16.04 -13.10
N THR A 248 -4.30 -15.20 -12.41
CA THR A 248 -4.62 -15.24 -10.98
C THR A 248 -6.11 -14.92 -10.85
N ASP A 249 -6.71 -15.21 -9.70
CA ASP A 249 -8.09 -14.89 -9.35
C ASP A 249 -8.25 -13.49 -8.72
N HIS A 250 -7.15 -12.76 -8.53
CA HIS A 250 -7.16 -11.40 -8.01
C HIS A 250 -6.87 -10.34 -9.08
N PRO A 251 -7.51 -9.16 -9.03
CA PRO A 251 -7.15 -8.05 -9.90
C PRO A 251 -5.83 -7.42 -9.45
N ALA A 252 -5.19 -6.68 -10.37
CA ALA A 252 -4.16 -5.73 -9.99
C ALA A 252 -4.83 -4.46 -9.43
N PHE A 253 -4.62 -4.20 -8.13
CA PHE A 253 -5.25 -3.09 -7.42
C PHE A 253 -4.29 -1.92 -7.24
N VAL A 254 -4.62 -0.77 -7.81
CA VAL A 254 -3.81 0.46 -7.76
C VAL A 254 -4.48 1.51 -6.90
N VAL A 255 -3.71 2.12 -6.00
CA VAL A 255 -4.13 3.32 -5.26
C VAL A 255 -3.17 4.47 -5.54
N ASN A 256 -3.75 5.58 -5.99
CA ASN A 256 -3.03 6.81 -6.27
C ASN A 256 -3.20 7.80 -5.11
N TYR A 257 -2.09 8.41 -4.71
CA TYR A 257 -1.99 9.40 -3.66
C TYR A 257 -1.15 10.60 -4.10
N THR A 258 -1.19 11.65 -3.28
CA THR A 258 -0.25 12.77 -3.32
C THR A 258 0.25 13.13 -1.92
N PHE A 259 1.38 13.83 -1.81
CA PHE A 259 1.89 14.42 -0.57
C PHE A 259 2.83 15.60 -0.80
#